data_AF-A0A845BLZ2-F1
#
_entry.id   AF-A0A845BLZ2-F1
#
_cell.length_a   1.000
_cell.length_b   1.000
_cell.length_c   1.000
_cell.angle_alpha   90.00
_cell.angle_beta   90.00
_cell.angle_gamma   90.00
#
_symmetry.space_group_name_H-M   'P 1'
#
loop_
_entity.id
_entity.type
_entity.pdbx_description
1 polymer ?
#
loop_
_entity_poly.entity_id
_entity_poly.type
_entity_poly.pdbx_seq_one_letter_code
_entity_poly.pdbx_strand_id
1 'polypeptide(L)' 'MNQASPMLPAHPEEMHARVEISLGGGRTLTAAARATPAGLIAAAILVAAVLLSATALLRARGAGPQAGRAPPGR' A
#
# COMPACT_ATOMS: atom_id res chain seq x y z
N MET A 1 -7.58 19.77 -32.35
CA MET A 1 -8.12 19.77 -30.97
C MET A 1 -8.72 18.39 -30.70
N ASN A 2 -8.07 17.55 -29.89
CA ASN A 2 -8.61 16.22 -29.55
C ASN A 2 -9.26 16.30 -28.17
N GLN A 3 -10.59 16.50 -28.15
CA GLN A 3 -11.38 16.53 -26.93
C GLN A 3 -11.49 15.11 -26.37
N ALA A 4 -10.92 14.87 -25.20
CA ALA A 4 -11.25 13.70 -24.39
C ALA A 4 -12.60 13.96 -23.73
N SER A 5 -13.67 13.30 -24.20
CA SER A 5 -15.00 13.41 -23.59
C SER A 5 -14.92 12.99 -22.10
N PRO A 6 -15.47 13.79 -21.16
CA PRO A 6 -15.60 13.33 -19.79
C PRO A 6 -16.59 12.17 -19.79
N MET A 7 -16.11 10.95 -19.57
CA MET A 7 -16.99 9.82 -19.25
C MET A 7 -17.75 10.19 -17.98
N LEU A 8 -19.03 10.50 -18.10
CA LEU A 8 -19.92 10.58 -16.94
C LEU A 8 -19.79 9.24 -16.17
N PRO A 9 -19.68 9.25 -14.83
CA PRO A 9 -19.71 8.03 -14.04
C PRO A 9 -20.94 7.22 -14.43
N ALA A 10 -20.74 5.99 -14.92
CA ALA A 10 -21.82 5.16 -15.43
C ALA A 10 -22.84 4.83 -14.32
N HIS A 11 -22.40 4.74 -13.06
CA HIS A 11 -23.24 4.65 -11.87
C HIS A 11 -22.56 5.33 -10.65
N PRO A 12 -23.31 6.01 -9.76
CA PRO A 12 -22.78 6.81 -8.65
C PRO A 12 -22.00 6.02 -7.59
N GLU A 13 -22.13 4.70 -7.56
CA GLU A 13 -21.41 3.79 -6.65
C GLU A 13 -19.98 3.45 -7.11
N GLU A 14 -19.59 3.75 -8.36
CA GLU A 14 -18.26 3.45 -8.89
C GLU A 14 -17.27 4.62 -8.63
N MET A 15 -16.25 4.41 -7.78
CA MET A 15 -15.14 5.35 -7.62
C MET A 15 -14.02 5.04 -8.61
N HIS A 16 -13.58 6.07 -9.35
CA HIS A 16 -12.38 6.02 -10.17
C HIS A 16 -11.19 6.60 -9.40
N ALA A 17 -10.11 5.83 -9.29
CA ALA A 17 -8.85 6.29 -8.74
C ALA A 17 -7.78 6.31 -9.83
N ARG A 18 -7.03 7.41 -9.91
CA ARG A 18 -5.82 7.52 -10.74
C ARG A 18 -4.66 7.90 -9.85
N VAL A 19 -3.62 7.09 -9.86
CA VAL A 19 -2.38 7.33 -9.11
C VAL A 19 -1.26 7.55 -10.13
N GLU A 20 -0.56 8.66 -9.99
CA GLU A 20 0.60 8.97 -10.80
C GLU A 20 1.82 9.09 -9.89
N ILE A 21 2.82 8.25 -10.14
CA ILE A 21 4.05 8.20 -9.35
C ILE A 21 5.18 8.61 -10.28
N SER A 22 5.76 9.77 -10.02
CA SER A 22 6.99 10.21 -10.68
C SER A 22 8.19 9.57 -9.99
N LEU A 23 8.90 8.69 -10.69
CA LEU A 23 10.20 8.16 -10.26
C LEU A 23 11.30 9.04 -10.86
N GLY A 24 12.35 9.29 -10.09
CA GLY A 24 13.49 10.13 -10.51
C GLY A 24 14.04 9.72 -11.89
N GLY A 25 14.56 10.70 -12.64
CA GLY A 25 15.02 10.48 -14.01
C GLY A 25 13.94 10.59 -15.08
N GLY A 26 12.82 11.27 -14.78
CA GLY A 26 11.77 11.59 -15.76
C GLY A 26 10.84 10.42 -16.10
N ARG A 27 10.79 9.38 -15.26
CA ARG A 27 9.92 8.22 -15.48
C ARG A 27 8.64 8.38 -14.68
N THR A 28 7.51 8.28 -15.35
CA THR A 28 6.19 8.37 -14.70
C THR A 28 5.49 7.02 -14.77
N LEU A 29 4.98 6.56 -13.63
CA LEU A 29 4.13 5.39 -13.53
C LEU A 29 2.71 5.86 -13.27
N THR A 30 1.82 5.64 -14.23
CA THR A 30 0.39 5.93 -14.09
C THR A 30 -0.36 4.63 -13.87
N ALA A 31 -1.12 4.55 -12.77
CA ALA A 31 -2.08 3.49 -12.50
C ALA A 31 -3.49 4.08 -12.46
N ALA A 32 -4.44 3.41 -13.10
CA ALA A 32 -5.85 3.75 -13.03
C ALA A 32 -6.62 2.50 -12.58
N ALA A 33 -7.51 2.66 -11.60
CA ALA A 33 -8.33 1.58 -11.06
C ALA A 33 -9.76 2.08 -10.85
N ARG A 34 -10.72 1.19 -11.11
CA ARG A 34 -12.09 1.33 -10.62
C ARG A 34 -12.21 0.50 -9.35
N ALA A 35 -12.73 1.11 -8.29
CA ALA A 35 -12.94 0.43 -7.02
C ALA A 35 -14.33 0.74 -6.48
N THR A 36 -14.97 -0.27 -5.90
CA THR A 36 -16.13 -0.08 -5.04
C THR A 36 -15.66 0.27 -3.62
N PRO A 37 -16.49 0.92 -2.78
CA PRO A 37 -16.11 1.20 -1.39
C PRO A 37 -15.68 -0.06 -0.61
N ALA A 38 -16.40 -1.17 -0.80
CA ALA A 38 -16.05 -2.46 -0.19
C ALA A 38 -14.70 -2.99 -0.71
N GLY A 39 -14.45 -2.88 -2.02
CA GLY A 39 -13.17 -3.27 -2.62
C GLY A 39 -11.99 -2.45 -2.10
N LEU A 40 -12.20 -1.15 -1.84
CA LEU A 40 -11.16 -0.28 -1.28
C LEU A 40 -10.79 -0.67 0.15
N ILE A 41 -11.78 -0.96 0.99
CA ILE A 41 -11.54 -1.44 2.36
C ILE A 41 -10.82 -2.79 2.34
N ALA A 42 -11.25 -3.74 1.50
CA ALA A 42 -10.59 -5.03 1.35
C ALA A 42 -9.12 -4.89 0.91
N ALA A 43 -8.85 -4.02 -0.06
CA ALA A 43 -7.49 -3.72 -0.51
C ALA A 43 -6.63 -3.10 0.61
N ALA A 44 -7.19 -2.17 1.40
CA ALA A 44 -6.47 -1.56 2.51
C ALA A 44 -6.08 -2.58 3.59
N ILE A 45 -7.00 -3.49 3.94
CA ILE A 45 -6.73 -4.58 4.89
C ILE A 45 -5.63 -5.51 4.36
N LEU A 46 -5.71 -5.88 3.08
CA LEU A 46 -4.70 -6.73 2.45
C LEU A 46 -3.30 -6.08 2.48
N VAL A 47 -3.20 -4.80 2.10
CA VAL A 47 -1.95 -4.06 2.12
C VAL A 47 -1.39 -3.96 3.54
N ALA A 48 -2.23 -3.67 4.54
CA ALA A 48 -1.81 -3.61 5.94
C ALA A 48 -1.26 -4.96 6.43
N ALA A 49 -1.94 -6.07 6.09
CA ALA A 49 -1.47 -7.41 6.45
C ALA A 49 -0.09 -7.72 5.84
N VAL A 50 0.09 -7.43 4.54
CA VAL A 50 1.36 -7.64 3.84
C VAL A 50 2.49 -6.82 4.49
N LEU A 51 2.25 -5.53 4.76
CA LEU A 51 3.25 -4.65 5.36
C LEU A 51 3.59 -5.06 6.80
N LEU A 52 2.60 -5.49 7.58
CA LEU A 52 2.81 -5.97 8.94
C LEU A 52 3.66 -7.26 8.95
N SER A 53 3.33 -8.23 8.09
CA SER A 53 4.10 -9.46 7.92
C SER A 53 5.54 -9.18 7.47
N ALA A 54 5.71 -8.29 6.48
CA ALA A 54 7.03 -7.87 6.04
C ALA A 54 7.82 -7.26 7.22
N THR A 55 7.22 -6.31 7.94
CA THR A 55 7.85 -5.65 9.10
C THR A 55 8.24 -6.63 10.20
N ALA A 56 7.41 -7.65 10.48
CA ALA A 56 7.72 -8.70 11.44
C ALA A 56 8.97 -9.49 11.02
N LEU A 57 9.07 -9.88 9.74
CA LEU A 57 10.29 -10.51 9.21
C LEU A 57 11.50 -9.58 9.31
N LEU A 58 11.31 -8.27 9.05
CA LEU A 58 12.39 -7.29 9.15
C LEU A 58 12.89 -7.09 10.58
N ARG A 59 12.00 -7.20 11.57
CA ARG A 59 12.37 -7.15 12.99
C ARG A 59 13.01 -8.45 13.46
N ALA A 60 12.52 -9.61 13.02
CA ALA A 60 13.12 -10.89 13.37
C ALA A 60 14.59 -10.98 12.91
N ARG A 61 14.94 -10.42 11.75
CA ARG A 61 16.34 -10.35 11.30
C ARG A 61 17.21 -9.34 12.05
N GLY A 62 16.61 -8.30 12.66
CA GLY A 62 17.32 -7.30 13.46
C GLY A 62 17.38 -7.63 14.96
N ALA A 63 16.46 -8.46 15.44
CA ALA A 63 16.51 -9.10 16.73
C ALA A 63 17.48 -10.28 16.65
N GLY A 64 18.78 -9.97 16.58
CA GLY A 64 19.81 -10.92 16.97
C GLY A 64 19.49 -11.48 18.37
N PRO A 65 19.96 -12.70 18.69
CA PRO A 65 19.66 -13.34 19.96
C PRO A 65 19.90 -12.35 21.10
N GLN A 66 18.89 -12.13 21.94
CA GLN A 66 19.03 -11.37 23.16
C GLN A 66 19.98 -12.12 24.09
N ALA A 67 21.27 -11.97 23.85
CA ALA A 67 22.33 -12.39 24.72
C ALA A 67 22.32 -11.45 25.93
N GLY A 68 22.07 -12.02 27.11
CA GLY A 68 22.42 -11.37 28.37
C GLY A 68 21.32 -10.53 29.00
N ARG A 69 20.26 -11.19 29.47
CA ARG A 69 19.70 -10.78 30.77
C ARG A 69 20.06 -11.83 31.80
N ALA A 70 21.29 -11.75 32.29
CA ALA A 70 21.67 -12.43 33.53
C ALA A 70 20.87 -11.77 34.67
N PRO A 71 20.22 -12.55 35.56
CA PRO A 71 19.59 -11.98 36.73
C PRO A 71 20.67 -11.36 37.65
N PRO A 72 20.43 -10.17 38.24
CA PRO A 72 21.33 -9.66 39.28
C PRO A 72 21.32 -10.66 40.44
N GLY A 73 22.49 -11.22 40.73
CA GLY A 73 22.69 -12.17 41.80
C GLY A 73 22.67 -11.49 43.17
N ARG A 74 21.91 -12.12 44.07
CA ARG A 74 21.87 -12.01 45.54
C ARG A 74 21.51 -10.67 46.16
#